data_AF-A0A944SJW8-F1
#
_entry.id   AF-A0A944SJW8-F1
#
_cell.length_a   1.000
_cell.length_b   1.000
_cell.length_c   1.000
_cell.angle_alpha   90.00
_cell.angle_beta   90.00
_cell.angle_gamma   90.00
#
_symmetry.space_group_name_H-M   'P 1'
#
loop_
_entity.id
_entity.type
_entity.pdbx_description
1 polymer ?
#
loop_
_entity_poly.entity_id
_entity_poly.type
_entity_poly.pdbx_seq_one_letter_code
_entity_poly.pdbx_strand_id
1 'polypeptide(L)'
;MEDKIRLVQQLVEQSEKSIRSAQKLLSEITGDSTAQVKQSSSPLEVVGASYESDDGQVVEGAFDGQNMVGPDGKKYSVPANYASKSKLVEGDKLKLIIQPDGRFVYKQIGPIERDRIKGVLMEDEASGQSIILADGKNYKVLHASLTFFHAEIGDEVVILVPAGKESEWAAVENVIKEIEAEDTPELLEDDAESPSTEEKDEQDDLGLISPLDDIDTI
;
A
#
# COMPACT_ATOMS: atom_id res chain seq x y z
N MET A 1 38.79 -36.86 13.68
CA MET A 1 38.15 -35.72 12.96
C MET A 1 37.03 -35.15 13.83
N GLU A 2 36.27 -36.01 14.52
CA GLU A 2 35.38 -35.68 15.66
C GLU A 2 35.88 -34.62 16.64
N ASP A 3 37.11 -34.75 17.17
CA ASP A 3 37.58 -33.88 18.25
C ASP A 3 37.76 -32.42 17.80
N LYS A 4 38.12 -32.22 16.53
CA LYS A 4 38.22 -30.87 15.94
C LYS A 4 36.84 -30.25 15.75
N ILE A 5 35.84 -31.05 15.39
CA ILE A 5 34.46 -30.59 15.24
C ILE A 5 33.88 -30.19 16.61
N ARG A 6 34.11 -30.99 17.64
CA ARG A 6 33.72 -30.64 19.02
C ARG A 6 34.38 -29.36 19.52
N LEU A 7 35.67 -29.19 19.24
CA LEU A 7 36.39 -27.98 19.61
C LEU A 7 35.80 -26.74 18.90
N VAL A 8 35.49 -26.85 17.61
CA VAL A 8 34.85 -25.77 16.84
C VAL A 8 33.45 -25.46 17.38
N GLN A 9 32.63 -26.47 17.69
CA GLN A 9 31.30 -26.27 18.29
C GLN A 9 31.39 -25.55 19.64
N GLN A 10 32.33 -25.93 20.49
CA GLN A 10 32.55 -25.30 21.78
C GLN A 10 33.00 -23.83 21.64
N LEU A 11 33.85 -23.54 20.66
CA LEU A 11 34.29 -22.17 20.34
C LEU A 11 33.15 -21.29 19.84
N VAL A 12 32.25 -21.85 19.02
CA VAL A 12 31.04 -21.14 18.55
C VAL A 12 30.13 -20.82 19.73
N GLU A 13 29.83 -21.80 20.59
CA GLU A 13 28.97 -21.61 21.76
C GLU A 13 29.54 -20.55 22.74
N GLN A 14 30.86 -20.57 22.93
CA GLN A 14 31.54 -19.58 23.76
C GLN A 14 31.50 -18.17 23.15
N SER A 15 31.61 -18.07 21.83
CA SER A 15 31.53 -16.80 21.10
C SER A 15 30.12 -16.20 21.20
N GLU A 16 29.09 -17.02 21.04
CA GLU A 16 27.68 -16.60 21.18
C GLU A 16 27.39 -16.06 22.59
N LYS A 17 27.86 -16.77 23.63
CA LYS A 17 27.73 -16.31 25.03
C LYS A 17 28.46 -14.99 25.27
N SER A 18 29.61 -14.81 24.64
CA SER A 18 30.40 -13.57 24.74
C SER A 18 29.70 -12.40 24.07
N ILE A 19 29.12 -12.61 22.88
CA ILE A 19 28.34 -11.59 22.16
C ILE A 19 27.11 -11.16 22.97
N ARG A 20 26.34 -12.10 23.53
CA ARG A 20 25.19 -11.78 24.38
C ARG A 20 25.58 -10.94 25.60
N SER A 21 26.73 -11.25 26.20
CA SER A 21 27.25 -10.49 27.35
C SER A 21 27.66 -9.08 26.93
N ALA A 22 28.31 -8.93 25.77
CA ALA A 22 28.67 -7.62 25.23
C ALA A 22 27.43 -6.77 24.89
N GLN A 23 26.38 -7.38 24.33
CA GLN A 23 25.10 -6.70 24.07
C GLN A 23 24.46 -6.18 25.36
N LYS A 24 24.45 -7.00 26.42
CA LYS A 24 23.93 -6.58 27.73
C LYS A 24 24.71 -5.40 28.31
N LEU A 25 26.03 -5.46 28.26
CA LEU A 25 26.90 -4.36 28.71
C LEU A 25 26.69 -3.10 27.87
N LEU A 26 26.51 -3.25 26.56
CA LEU A 26 26.19 -2.12 25.68
C LEU A 26 24.87 -1.46 26.08
N SER A 27 23.81 -2.22 26.36
CA SER A 27 22.53 -1.68 26.84
C SER A 27 22.66 -0.96 28.19
N GLU A 28 23.51 -1.47 29.09
CA GLU A 28 23.79 -0.82 30.37
C GLU A 28 24.60 0.49 30.21
N ILE A 29 25.56 0.51 29.26
CA ILE A 29 26.42 1.68 28.99
C ILE A 29 25.66 2.76 28.19
N THR A 30 24.81 2.36 27.23
CA THR A 30 24.02 3.30 26.42
C THR A 30 22.85 3.90 27.18
N GLY A 31 22.60 3.46 28.42
CA GLY A 31 21.75 4.16 29.38
C GLY A 31 20.45 4.64 28.77
N ASP A 32 19.53 3.73 28.49
CA ASP A 32 18.19 4.09 28.01
C ASP A 32 17.44 4.87 29.09
N SER A 33 17.64 6.18 29.04
CA SER A 33 16.97 7.22 29.77
C SER A 33 16.71 8.33 28.79
N THR A 34 15.74 8.13 27.90
CA THR A 34 15.06 9.27 27.28
C THR A 34 13.63 8.92 26.93
N ALA A 35 12.77 9.18 27.91
CA ALA A 35 11.47 9.74 27.63
C ALA A 35 11.63 11.06 26.84
N GLN A 36 10.71 11.27 25.89
CA GLN A 36 10.30 12.53 25.25
C GLN A 36 11.07 13.05 24.00
N VAL A 37 10.40 12.88 22.86
CA VAL A 37 10.12 13.86 21.78
C VAL A 37 11.33 14.50 21.05
N LYS A 38 11.46 14.21 19.74
CA LYS A 38 11.30 15.20 18.63
C LYS A 38 11.54 14.58 17.25
N GLN A 39 10.65 14.96 16.34
CA GLN A 39 10.78 14.82 14.88
C GLN A 39 12.11 15.40 14.38
N SER A 40 12.81 14.71 13.47
CA SER A 40 13.38 15.28 12.23
C SER A 40 14.10 14.22 11.37
N SER A 41 13.59 14.03 10.15
CA SER A 41 14.31 13.86 8.87
C SER A 41 15.65 13.11 8.80
N SER A 42 15.59 11.90 8.20
CA SER A 42 16.50 11.29 7.19
C SER A 42 17.96 10.94 7.56
N PRO A 43 18.66 10.07 6.80
CA PRO A 43 18.25 8.90 6.00
C PRO A 43 19.06 7.62 6.38
N LEU A 44 18.62 6.46 5.86
CA LEU A 44 19.41 5.22 5.71
C LEU A 44 19.86 4.50 7.00
N GLU A 45 18.98 3.68 7.56
CA GLU A 45 19.21 2.24 7.75
C GLU A 45 17.88 1.61 8.14
N VAL A 46 17.59 0.41 7.61
CA VAL A 46 16.37 -0.35 7.90
C VAL A 46 16.51 -0.92 9.30
N VAL A 47 16.32 -0.08 10.32
CA VAL A 47 16.18 -0.53 11.71
C VAL A 47 14.68 -0.53 11.98
N GLY A 48 14.03 -1.66 11.70
CA GLY A 48 12.64 -1.87 12.14
C GLY A 48 12.57 -1.74 13.66
N ALA A 49 11.48 -1.18 14.17
CA ALA A 49 11.24 -1.02 15.60
C ALA A 49 10.16 -2.01 16.06
N SER A 50 10.30 -2.52 17.29
CA SER A 50 9.23 -3.23 18.00
C SER A 50 9.07 -2.63 19.39
N TYR A 51 7.84 -2.26 19.75
CA TYR A 51 7.54 -1.58 21.01
C TYR A 51 6.08 -1.76 21.43
N GLU A 52 5.77 -1.57 22.71
CA GLU A 52 4.40 -1.56 23.22
C GLU A 52 3.75 -0.18 23.09
N SER A 53 2.48 -0.14 22.71
CA SER A 53 1.65 1.07 22.65
C SER A 53 0.31 0.82 23.35
N ASP A 54 -0.45 1.89 23.63
CA ASP A 54 -1.79 1.77 24.22
C ASP A 54 -2.74 0.90 23.36
N ASP A 55 -2.52 0.84 22.04
CA ASP A 55 -3.31 0.03 21.09
C ASP A 55 -2.80 -1.42 20.94
N GLY A 56 -1.74 -1.81 21.66
CA GLY A 56 -1.11 -3.13 21.60
C GLY A 56 0.35 -3.11 21.14
N GLN A 57 0.87 -4.28 20.77
CA GLN A 57 2.25 -4.44 20.33
C GLN A 57 2.43 -3.95 18.90
N VAL A 58 3.40 -3.06 18.69
CA VAL A 58 3.73 -2.51 17.39
C VAL A 58 4.99 -3.16 16.84
N VAL A 59 4.97 -3.50 15.55
CA VAL A 59 6.12 -3.99 14.80
C VAL A 59 6.21 -3.25 13.47
N GLU A 60 7.36 -2.66 13.17
CA GLU A 60 7.65 -2.03 11.87
C GLU A 60 8.54 -2.93 11.03
N GLY A 61 8.26 -3.04 9.73
CA GLY A 61 8.97 -3.94 8.84
C GLY A 61 8.85 -3.55 7.37
N ALA A 62 9.46 -4.34 6.49
CA ALA A 62 9.43 -4.14 5.05
C ALA A 62 8.57 -5.23 4.38
N PHE A 63 7.79 -4.85 3.37
CA PHE A 63 6.97 -5.78 2.59
C PHE A 63 7.83 -6.61 1.63
N ASP A 64 7.66 -7.93 1.57
CA ASP A 64 8.40 -8.86 0.70
C ASP A 64 7.59 -9.34 -0.51
N GLY A 65 6.44 -8.72 -0.79
CA GLY A 65 5.51 -9.12 -1.84
C GLY A 65 4.30 -9.91 -1.34
N GLN A 66 4.41 -10.60 -0.19
CA GLN A 66 3.28 -11.30 0.46
C GLN A 66 3.23 -11.10 1.98
N ASN A 67 4.37 -10.83 2.61
CA ASN A 67 4.54 -10.72 4.05
C ASN A 67 5.23 -9.40 4.40
N MET A 68 5.10 -8.98 5.65
CA MET A 68 5.95 -7.99 6.26
C MET A 68 7.09 -8.70 7.01
N VAL A 69 8.32 -8.32 6.74
CA VAL A 69 9.51 -8.82 7.43
C VAL A 69 9.88 -7.82 8.53
N GLY A 70 9.77 -8.26 9.79
CA GLY A 70 10.16 -7.47 10.97
C GLY A 70 11.69 -7.37 11.14
N PRO A 71 12.16 -6.58 12.12
CA PRO A 71 13.60 -6.39 12.38
C PRO A 71 14.31 -7.65 12.88
N ASP A 72 13.55 -8.59 13.44
CA ASP A 72 14.01 -9.91 13.89
C ASP A 72 14.02 -10.96 12.76
N GLY A 73 13.68 -10.55 11.52
CA GLY A 73 13.53 -11.44 10.37
C GLY A 73 12.22 -12.25 10.39
N LYS A 74 11.35 -12.03 11.39
CA LYS A 74 10.06 -12.71 11.46
C LYS A 74 9.15 -12.22 10.36
N LYS A 75 8.50 -13.15 9.67
CA LYS A 75 7.53 -12.87 8.62
C LYS A 75 6.12 -12.83 9.18
N TYR A 76 5.38 -11.78 8.83
CA TYR A 76 4.00 -11.56 9.19
C TYR A 76 3.16 -11.51 7.90
N SER A 77 2.23 -12.45 7.72
CA SER A 77 1.43 -12.53 6.50
C SER A 77 0.53 -11.31 6.35
N VAL A 78 0.62 -10.63 5.20
CA VAL A 78 -0.18 -9.45 4.88
C VAL A 78 -1.41 -9.89 4.09
N PRO A 79 -2.63 -9.46 4.46
CA PRO A 79 -3.83 -9.81 3.71
C PRO A 79 -3.72 -9.37 2.24
N ALA A 80 -3.96 -10.31 1.32
CA ALA A 80 -3.80 -10.07 -0.13
C ALA A 80 -4.64 -8.89 -0.63
N ASN A 81 -5.86 -8.72 -0.12
CA ASN A 81 -6.74 -7.59 -0.48
C ASN A 81 -6.22 -6.24 0.00
N TYR A 82 -5.56 -6.20 1.17
CA TYR A 82 -4.94 -4.96 1.65
C TYR A 82 -3.74 -4.59 0.77
N ALA A 83 -2.92 -5.59 0.45
CA ALA A 83 -1.75 -5.42 -0.40
C ALA A 83 -2.11 -5.01 -1.83
N SER A 84 -3.16 -5.61 -2.43
CA SER A 84 -3.66 -5.23 -3.76
C SER A 84 -4.25 -3.83 -3.78
N LYS A 85 -5.15 -3.51 -2.84
CA LYS A 85 -5.81 -2.19 -2.78
C LYS A 85 -4.84 -1.04 -2.51
N SER A 86 -3.84 -1.28 -1.67
CA SER A 86 -2.80 -0.28 -1.35
C SER A 86 -1.66 -0.26 -2.37
N LYS A 87 -1.68 -1.16 -3.37
CA LYS A 87 -0.65 -1.34 -4.40
C LYS A 87 0.75 -1.44 -3.77
N LEU A 88 0.89 -2.30 -2.76
CA LEU A 88 2.14 -2.45 -2.00
C LEU A 88 3.24 -3.04 -2.88
N VAL A 89 4.40 -2.39 -2.85
CA VAL A 89 5.58 -2.79 -3.61
C VAL A 89 6.63 -3.37 -2.65
N GLU A 90 7.41 -4.34 -3.12
CA GLU A 90 8.49 -4.94 -2.34
C GLU A 90 9.44 -3.87 -1.78
N GLY A 91 9.66 -3.86 -0.47
CA GLY A 91 10.44 -2.85 0.24
C GLY A 91 9.62 -1.73 0.89
N ASP A 92 8.31 -1.65 0.62
CA ASP A 92 7.42 -0.70 1.31
C ASP A 92 7.47 -0.91 2.83
N LYS A 93 7.57 0.20 3.57
CA LYS A 93 7.57 0.18 5.03
C LYS A 93 6.15 0.05 5.55
N LEU A 94 5.93 -0.99 6.34
CA LEU A 94 4.66 -1.30 6.98
C LEU A 94 4.81 -1.22 8.50
N LYS A 95 3.71 -0.83 9.13
CA LYS A 95 3.48 -0.91 10.57
C LYS A 95 2.40 -1.93 10.83
N LEU A 96 2.72 -2.97 11.59
CA LEU A 96 1.79 -3.93 12.15
C LEU A 96 1.47 -3.53 13.58
N ILE A 97 0.18 -3.47 13.91
CA ILE A 97 -0.33 -3.33 15.26
C ILE A 97 -1.03 -4.64 15.61
N ILE A 98 -0.50 -5.34 16.61
CA ILE A 98 -1.07 -6.55 17.20
C ILE A 98 -1.89 -6.09 18.39
N GLN A 99 -3.21 -6.08 18.21
CA GLN A 99 -4.13 -5.66 19.26
C GLN A 99 -4.21 -6.70 20.38
N PRO A 100 -4.64 -6.32 21.59
CA PRO A 100 -4.80 -7.26 22.72
C PRO A 100 -5.79 -8.40 22.45
N ASP A 101 -6.71 -8.22 21.50
CA ASP A 101 -7.65 -9.24 21.03
C ASP A 101 -7.04 -10.23 20.01
N GLY A 102 -5.78 -10.04 19.63
CA GLY A 102 -5.05 -10.85 18.66
C GLY A 102 -5.23 -10.42 17.20
N ARG A 103 -5.98 -9.34 16.92
CA ARG A 103 -6.17 -8.85 15.55
C ARG A 103 -4.94 -8.12 15.05
N PHE A 104 -4.58 -8.39 13.80
CA PHE A 104 -3.48 -7.71 13.10
C PHE A 104 -4.03 -6.55 12.26
N VAL A 105 -3.50 -5.36 12.49
CA VAL A 105 -3.79 -4.17 11.68
C VAL A 105 -2.53 -3.70 11.00
N TYR A 106 -2.52 -3.73 9.68
CA TYR A 106 -1.41 -3.24 8.86
C TYR A 106 -1.68 -1.81 8.40
N LYS A 107 -0.66 -0.98 8.43
CA LYS A 107 -0.65 0.37 7.87
C LYS A 107 0.64 0.59 7.09
N GLN A 108 0.54 1.05 5.86
CA GLN A 108 1.69 1.55 5.13
C GLN A 108 2.14 2.87 5.76
N ILE A 109 3.42 2.96 6.08
CA ILE A 109 4.03 4.13 6.74
C ILE A 109 5.13 4.78 5.90
N GLY A 110 5.60 4.11 4.84
CA GLY A 110 6.60 4.66 3.94
C GLY A 110 6.64 3.91 2.62
N PRO A 111 5.96 4.40 1.56
CA PRO A 111 6.13 3.84 0.23
C PRO A 111 7.56 4.08 -0.25
N ILE A 112 8.10 3.15 -1.02
CA ILE A 112 9.39 3.33 -1.69
C ILE A 112 9.24 4.01 -3.06
N GLU A 113 10.34 4.52 -3.59
CA GLU A 113 10.41 4.92 -4.99
C GLU A 113 10.16 3.71 -5.89
N ARG A 114 9.35 3.91 -6.93
CA ARG A 114 8.85 2.85 -7.78
C ARG A 114 8.84 3.27 -9.24
N ASP A 115 9.25 2.35 -10.09
CA ASP A 115 9.15 2.47 -11.54
C ASP A 115 7.82 1.88 -12.00
N ARG A 116 7.26 2.53 -13.00
CA ARG A 116 6.03 2.08 -13.66
C ARG A 116 6.39 1.51 -15.01
N ILE A 117 6.15 0.22 -15.17
CA ILE A 117 6.49 -0.51 -16.38
C ILE A 117 5.25 -1.22 -16.91
N LYS A 118 5.23 -1.45 -18.21
CA LYS A 118 4.16 -2.19 -18.88
C LYS A 118 4.63 -3.61 -19.17
N GLY A 119 3.72 -4.55 -19.01
CA GLY A 119 3.95 -5.95 -19.33
C GLY A 119 2.70 -6.63 -19.82
N VAL A 120 2.83 -7.93 -20.09
CA VAL A 120 1.71 -8.78 -20.51
C VAL A 120 1.45 -9.81 -19.43
N LEU A 121 0.19 -9.99 -19.06
CA LEU A 121 -0.22 -11.05 -18.13
C LEU A 121 -0.09 -12.41 -18.82
N MET A 122 0.64 -13.32 -18.19
CA MET A 122 0.86 -14.68 -18.67
C MET A 122 0.67 -15.68 -17.53
N GLU A 123 0.57 -16.95 -17.89
CA GLU A 123 0.63 -18.05 -16.94
C GLU A 123 2.01 -18.72 -17.04
N ASP A 124 2.65 -18.93 -15.90
CA ASP A 124 3.92 -19.64 -15.85
C ASP A 124 3.70 -21.13 -16.11
N GLU A 125 4.23 -21.66 -17.22
CA GLU A 125 4.01 -23.04 -17.65
C GLU A 125 4.49 -24.09 -16.63
N ALA A 126 5.46 -23.74 -15.78
CA ALA A 126 6.03 -24.66 -14.79
C ALA A 126 5.21 -24.74 -13.49
N SER A 127 4.70 -23.59 -13.01
CA SER A 127 4.02 -23.47 -11.71
C SER A 127 2.51 -23.26 -11.81
N GLY A 128 1.99 -22.92 -13.00
CA GLY A 128 0.59 -22.53 -13.22
C GLY A 128 0.23 -21.20 -12.53
N GLN A 129 1.21 -20.39 -12.16
CA GLN A 129 0.98 -19.12 -11.48
C GLN A 129 0.86 -17.98 -12.48
N SER A 130 -0.04 -17.04 -12.22
CA SER A 130 -0.14 -15.81 -13.01
C SER A 130 1.08 -14.92 -12.77
N ILE A 131 1.77 -14.56 -13.85
CA ILE A 131 2.97 -13.72 -13.86
C ILE A 131 2.83 -12.62 -14.89
N ILE A 132 3.57 -11.53 -14.74
CA ILE A 132 3.64 -10.46 -15.73
C ILE A 132 5.03 -10.43 -16.33
N LEU A 133 5.12 -10.57 -17.65
CA LEU A 133 6.36 -10.41 -18.39
C LEU A 133 6.53 -8.93 -18.77
N ALA A 134 7.53 -8.29 -18.19
CA ALA A 134 7.88 -6.90 -18.48
C ALA A 134 9.41 -6.77 -18.55
N ASP A 135 9.93 -6.02 -19.53
CA ASP A 135 11.37 -5.80 -19.74
C ASP A 135 12.22 -7.09 -19.76
N GLY A 136 11.65 -8.19 -20.28
CA GLY A 136 12.31 -9.50 -20.34
C GLY A 136 12.43 -10.24 -19.01
N LYS A 137 11.74 -9.77 -17.96
CA LYS A 137 11.69 -10.41 -16.63
C LYS A 137 10.26 -10.79 -16.26
N ASN A 138 10.13 -11.92 -15.58
CA ASN A 138 8.86 -12.38 -15.01
C ASN A 138 8.68 -11.82 -13.60
N TYR A 139 7.55 -11.15 -13.37
CA TYR A 139 7.15 -10.65 -12.06
C TYR A 139 5.95 -11.42 -11.53
N LYS A 140 6.03 -11.82 -10.26
CA LYS A 140 4.88 -12.38 -9.54
C LYS A 140 3.94 -11.26 -9.14
N VAL A 141 2.64 -11.55 -9.16
CA VAL A 141 1.61 -10.60 -8.76
C VAL A 141 0.58 -11.26 -7.86
N LEU A 142 -0.07 -10.45 -7.03
CA LEU A 142 -1.14 -10.92 -6.17
C LEU A 142 -2.39 -11.23 -7.02
N HIS A 143 -2.91 -12.44 -6.89
CA HIS A 143 -4.15 -12.85 -7.54
C HIS A 143 -5.33 -11.90 -7.23
N ALA A 144 -5.38 -11.39 -5.99
CA ALA A 144 -6.39 -10.40 -5.57
C ALA A 144 -6.36 -9.09 -6.39
N SER A 145 -5.21 -8.73 -6.98
CA SER A 145 -5.14 -7.59 -7.89
C SER A 145 -5.72 -7.94 -9.26
N LEU A 146 -5.43 -9.14 -9.77
CA LEU A 146 -5.93 -9.60 -11.06
C LEU A 146 -7.46 -9.70 -11.08
N THR A 147 -8.05 -10.25 -10.02
CA THR A 147 -9.51 -10.35 -9.90
C THR A 147 -10.17 -8.97 -9.78
N PHE A 148 -9.54 -8.03 -9.08
CA PHE A 148 -10.07 -6.66 -8.95
C PHE A 148 -10.15 -5.94 -10.30
N PHE A 149 -9.11 -6.07 -11.14
CA PHE A 149 -9.06 -5.47 -12.47
C PHE A 149 -9.71 -6.32 -13.57
N HIS A 150 -10.23 -7.51 -13.23
CA HIS A 150 -10.76 -8.48 -14.19
C HIS A 150 -9.78 -8.78 -15.32
N ALA A 151 -8.51 -8.99 -14.97
CA ALA A 151 -7.42 -9.21 -15.91
C ALA A 151 -7.47 -10.63 -16.49
N GLU A 152 -7.26 -10.76 -17.79
CA GLU A 152 -7.20 -12.03 -18.50
C GLU A 152 -5.81 -12.29 -19.07
N ILE A 153 -5.46 -13.57 -19.27
CA ILE A 153 -4.18 -13.93 -19.88
C ILE A 153 -4.09 -13.30 -21.27
N GLY A 154 -2.99 -12.58 -21.52
CA GLY A 154 -2.79 -11.80 -22.74
C GLY A 154 -3.04 -10.30 -22.59
N ASP A 155 -3.69 -9.85 -21.51
CA ASP A 155 -3.93 -8.42 -21.27
C ASP A 155 -2.61 -7.65 -21.06
N GLU A 156 -2.58 -6.41 -21.56
CA GLU A 156 -1.51 -5.46 -21.24
C GLU A 156 -1.76 -4.88 -19.84
N VAL A 157 -0.78 -5.04 -18.95
CA VAL A 157 -0.90 -4.65 -17.54
C VAL A 157 0.19 -3.65 -17.19
N VAL A 158 -0.19 -2.60 -16.48
CA VAL A 158 0.73 -1.65 -15.89
C VAL A 158 1.05 -2.08 -14.47
N ILE A 159 2.34 -2.29 -14.19
CA ILE A 159 2.83 -2.70 -12.88
C ILE A 159 3.77 -1.68 -12.25
N LEU A 160 3.86 -1.73 -10.93
CA LEU A 160 4.77 -0.97 -10.11
C LEU A 160 5.82 -1.90 -9.52
N VAL A 161 7.09 -1.55 -9.71
CA VAL A 161 8.26 -2.27 -9.20
C VAL A 161 9.16 -1.32 -8.43
N PRO A 162 10.00 -1.78 -7.49
CA PRO A 162 10.96 -0.93 -6.79
C PRO A 162 11.91 -0.24 -7.76
N ALA A 163 12.09 1.08 -7.62
CA ALA A 163 13.07 1.80 -8.43
C ALA A 163 14.49 1.42 -7.99
N GLY A 164 15.34 1.08 -8.97
CA GLY A 164 16.77 0.80 -8.75
C GLY A 164 17.08 -0.46 -7.92
N LYS A 165 16.11 -1.34 -7.70
CA LYS A 165 16.29 -2.62 -7.00
C LYS A 165 15.62 -3.74 -7.76
N GLU A 166 16.21 -4.94 -7.72
CA GLU A 166 15.54 -6.13 -8.22
C GLU A 166 14.44 -6.56 -7.26
N SER A 167 13.27 -6.88 -7.80
CA SER A 167 12.17 -7.52 -7.07
C SER A 167 11.72 -8.80 -7.76
N GLU A 168 11.10 -9.69 -6.98
CA GLU A 168 10.39 -10.85 -7.52
C GLU A 168 8.91 -10.54 -7.70
N TRP A 169 8.38 -9.64 -6.86
CA TRP A 169 6.99 -9.23 -6.85
C TRP A 169 6.79 -7.85 -7.47
N ALA A 170 5.62 -7.66 -8.07
CA ALA A 170 5.15 -6.38 -8.57
C ALA A 170 3.70 -6.12 -8.12
N ALA A 171 3.34 -4.84 -7.98
CA ALA A 171 1.97 -4.44 -7.72
C ALA A 171 1.29 -4.07 -9.04
N VAL A 172 0.09 -4.60 -9.29
CA VAL A 172 -0.71 -4.19 -10.45
C VAL A 172 -1.30 -2.80 -10.19
N GLU A 173 -1.04 -1.85 -11.08
CA GLU A 173 -1.61 -0.51 -11.02
C GLU A 173 -2.91 -0.40 -11.80
N ASN A 174 -2.93 -0.96 -13.02
CA ASN A 174 -4.05 -0.95 -13.93
C ASN A 174 -3.92 -2.02 -15.02
N VAL A 175 -5.04 -2.39 -15.65
CA VAL A 175 -5.09 -3.24 -16.84
C VAL A 175 -5.57 -2.39 -18.02
N ILE A 176 -4.89 -2.49 -19.16
CA ILE A 176 -5.22 -1.81 -20.40
C ILE A 176 -6.00 -2.82 -21.25
N LYS A 177 -7.32 -2.65 -21.31
CA LYS A 177 -8.16 -3.40 -22.23
C LYS A 177 -8.30 -2.60 -23.53
N GLU A 178 -8.19 -3.27 -24.67
CA GLU A 178 -8.65 -2.66 -25.91
C GLU A 178 -10.14 -2.38 -25.75
N ILE A 179 -10.50 -1.10 -25.82
CA ILE A 179 -11.90 -0.69 -25.82
C ILE A 179 -12.44 -1.13 -27.19
N GLU A 180 -13.00 -2.32 -27.27
CA GLU A 180 -14.03 -2.59 -28.28
C GLU A 180 -15.13 -1.55 -28.01
N ALA A 181 -15.48 -0.76 -29.02
CA ALA A 181 -16.30 0.44 -28.90
C ALA A 181 -17.80 0.17 -28.62
N GLU A 182 -18.11 -0.74 -27.70
CA GLU A 182 -19.46 -1.09 -27.28
C GLU A 182 -19.53 -1.29 -25.77
N ASP A 183 -19.23 -0.25 -24.98
CA ASP A 183 -19.79 -0.12 -23.64
C ASP A 183 -19.63 1.33 -23.19
N THR A 184 -20.62 2.14 -23.56
CA THR A 184 -20.82 3.44 -22.92
C THR A 184 -21.30 3.15 -21.51
N PRO A 185 -20.59 3.53 -20.44
CA PRO A 185 -21.10 3.37 -19.09
C PRO A 185 -22.34 4.25 -18.96
N GLU A 186 -23.50 3.62 -18.75
CA GLU A 186 -24.72 4.28 -18.30
C GLU A 186 -24.37 4.91 -16.95
N LEU A 187 -24.08 6.22 -16.98
CA LEU A 187 -23.76 6.98 -15.79
C LEU A 187 -24.98 6.94 -14.88
N LEU A 188 -24.76 6.36 -13.71
CA LEU A 188 -25.63 6.40 -12.54
C LEU A 188 -26.22 7.80 -12.41
N GLU A 189 -27.54 7.92 -12.62
CA GLU A 189 -28.31 9.05 -12.17
C GLU A 189 -28.28 9.01 -10.63
N ASP A 190 -27.27 9.64 -10.03
CA ASP A 190 -27.23 9.90 -8.60
C ASP A 190 -28.31 10.95 -8.28
N ASP A 191 -29.29 10.51 -7.50
CA ASP A 191 -30.29 11.29 -6.78
C ASP A 191 -29.64 12.50 -6.08
N ALA A 192 -29.66 13.66 -6.73
CA ALA A 192 -29.43 14.95 -6.10
C ALA A 192 -30.79 15.56 -5.73
N GLU A 193 -31.30 15.18 -4.55
CA GLU A 193 -32.44 15.81 -3.92
C GLU A 193 -32.07 17.22 -3.39
N SER A 194 -32.91 18.19 -3.75
CA SER A 194 -33.16 19.53 -3.15
C SER A 194 -32.58 20.77 -3.87
N PRO A 195 -33.25 21.95 -3.85
CA PRO A 195 -34.59 22.28 -3.37
C PRO A 195 -35.51 22.93 -4.42
N SER A 196 -36.81 22.85 -4.13
CA SER A 196 -37.92 23.56 -4.77
C SER A 196 -37.65 25.06 -4.95
N THR A 197 -37.72 25.54 -6.19
CA THR A 197 -37.98 26.96 -6.50
C THR A 197 -39.30 27.01 -7.26
N GLU A 198 -40.34 27.50 -6.58
CA GLU A 198 -41.62 27.84 -7.20
C GLU A 198 -41.45 29.14 -7.99
N GLU A 199 -41.56 29.09 -9.31
CA GLU A 199 -42.00 30.23 -10.12
C GLU A 199 -43.07 29.72 -11.09
N LYS A 200 -44.31 30.18 -10.88
CA LYS A 200 -45.44 29.97 -11.79
C LYS A 200 -45.61 31.21 -12.66
N ASP A 201 -45.45 30.98 -13.96
CA ASP A 201 -46.29 31.45 -15.07
C ASP A 201 -47.07 32.77 -14.91
N GLU A 202 -46.61 33.81 -15.61
CA GLU A 202 -47.48 34.84 -16.16
C GLU A 202 -47.88 34.45 -17.59
N GLN A 203 -49.17 34.19 -17.80
CA GLN A 203 -49.81 34.11 -19.11
C GLN A 203 -50.55 35.41 -19.39
N ASP A 204 -50.24 35.96 -20.57
CA ASP A 204 -51.12 36.64 -21.53
C ASP A 204 -52.27 37.53 -21.00
N ASP A 205 -52.16 38.84 -21.23
CA ASP A 205 -53.31 39.56 -21.83
C ASP A 205 -52.87 40.74 -22.71
N LEU A 206 -53.43 40.77 -23.91
CA LEU A 206 -53.22 41.79 -24.95
C LEU A 206 -54.20 42.94 -24.72
N GLY A 207 -53.75 44.19 -24.75
CA GLY A 207 -54.70 45.30 -24.94
C GLY A 207 -54.22 46.71 -24.64
N LEU A 208 -53.77 47.39 -25.71
CA LEU A 208 -54.29 48.69 -26.15
C LEU A 208 -54.41 49.87 -25.16
N ILE A 209 -53.72 50.95 -25.55
CA ILE A 209 -54.04 52.39 -25.44
C ILE A 209 -53.09 53.23 -24.56
N SER A 210 -52.57 54.27 -25.22
CA SER A 210 -51.65 55.34 -24.79
C SER A 210 -52.36 56.43 -23.93
N PRO A 211 -51.79 57.64 -23.75
CA PRO A 211 -50.76 58.01 -22.78
C PRO A 211 -51.18 59.24 -21.91
N LEU A 212 -50.23 59.75 -21.12
CA LEU A 212 -50.13 61.10 -20.53
C LEU A 212 -50.86 61.43 -19.22
N ASP A 213 -50.26 62.45 -18.60
CA ASP A 213 -50.70 63.29 -17.49
C ASP A 213 -50.65 62.63 -16.10
N ASP A 214 -50.14 63.24 -15.04
CA ASP A 214 -49.48 64.50 -14.71
C ASP A 214 -49.39 64.46 -13.17
N ILE A 215 -48.72 65.44 -12.56
CA ILE A 215 -48.86 65.82 -11.14
C ILE A 215 -48.13 64.89 -10.15
N ASP A 216 -46.90 65.19 -9.76
CA ASP A 216 -46.46 66.27 -8.86
C ASP A 216 -46.77 65.97 -7.39
N THR A 217 -45.83 66.41 -6.54
CA THR A 217 -46.00 66.71 -5.12
C THR A 217 -45.55 65.66 -4.08
N ILE A 218 -44.31 65.93 -3.61
CA ILE A 218 -43.74 65.86 -2.24
C ILE A 218 -43.26 64.51 -1.72
#